data_AF-A0A8J5NRR6-F1
#
_entry.id   AF-A0A8J5NRR6-F1
#
_cell.length_a   1.000
_cell.length_b   1.000
_cell.length_c   1.000
_cell.angle_alpha   90.00
_cell.angle_beta   90.00
_cell.angle_gamma   90.00
#
_symmetry.space_group_name_H-M   'P 1'
#
loop_
_entity.id
_entity.type
_entity.pdbx_description
1 polymer ?
#
loop_
_entity_poly.entity_id
_entity_poly.type
_entity_poly.pdbx_seq_one_letter_code
_entity_poly.pdbx_strand_id
1 'polypeptide(L)'
;MVNAVAYIHSQGLVHDDLHLGNFLRFQSTLDNLSYKQIYKKFGSPKPEPVVRKDGQPLPPGVPNHVYWPIWMAKGGDKLTLSESKILLVDFGTTFYPNRKPRLGSSTPLDICPPEARLSQRRHYLSPPTSGILHMPSGQ
;
A
#
# COMPACT_ATOMS: atom_id res chain seq x y z
N MET A 1 14.61 6.30 5.08
CA MET A 1 14.08 5.84 3.78
C MET A 1 15.24 5.44 2.88
N VAL A 2 16.14 6.37 2.54
CA VAL A 2 17.32 6.11 1.68
C VAL A 2 18.12 4.88 2.11
N ASN A 3 18.49 4.76 3.39
CA ASN A 3 19.27 3.61 3.85
C ASN A 3 18.56 2.26 3.68
N ALA A 4 17.24 2.20 3.89
CA ALA A 4 16.46 0.98 3.69
C ALA A 4 16.38 0.59 2.20
N VAL A 5 16.17 1.58 1.33
CA VAL A 5 16.15 1.38 -0.13
C VAL A 5 17.53 0.95 -0.64
N ALA A 6 18.59 1.64 -0.21
CA ALA A 6 19.96 1.28 -0.55
C ALA A 6 20.32 -0.14 -0.08
N TYR A 7 19.86 -0.53 1.12
CA TYR A 7 20.04 -1.88 1.61
C TYR A 7 19.38 -2.91 0.69
N ILE A 8 18.10 -2.78 0.34
CA ILE A 8 17.45 -3.78 -0.54
C ILE A 8 18.07 -3.79 -1.94
N HIS A 9 18.50 -2.64 -2.46
CA HIS A 9 19.23 -2.56 -3.73
C HIS A 9 20.57 -3.31 -3.65
N SER A 10 21.29 -3.24 -2.52
CA SER A 10 22.52 -4.01 -2.29
C SER A 10 22.29 -5.52 -2.29
N GLN A 11 21.06 -5.96 -1.98
CA GLN A 11 20.64 -7.36 -2.06
C GLN A 11 20.13 -7.74 -3.47
N GLY A 12 20.20 -6.82 -4.45
CA GLY A 12 19.73 -7.03 -5.81
C GLY A 12 18.19 -6.98 -5.96
N LEU A 13 17.49 -6.42 -4.98
CA LEU A 13 16.03 -6.28 -4.98
C LEU A 13 15.60 -4.89 -5.39
N VAL A 14 14.49 -4.82 -6.13
CA VAL A 14 13.74 -3.59 -6.40
C VAL A 14 12.36 -3.74 -5.78
N HIS A 15 11.95 -2.75 -4.98
CA HIS A 15 10.67 -2.79 -4.26
C HIS A 15 9.45 -2.66 -5.18
N ASP A 16 9.57 -1.92 -6.29
CA ASP A 16 8.53 -1.66 -7.31
C ASP A 16 7.28 -0.87 -6.88
N ASP A 17 7.12 -0.61 -5.57
CA ASP A 17 5.98 0.11 -5.00
C ASP A 17 6.40 1.06 -3.86
N LEU A 18 7.38 1.92 -4.10
CA LEU A 18 7.86 2.86 -3.08
C LEU A 18 6.93 4.09 -2.98
N HIS A 19 6.21 4.20 -1.88
CA HIS A 19 5.44 5.39 -1.51
C HIS A 19 5.36 5.56 0.01
N LEU A 20 4.94 6.75 0.48
CA LEU A 20 4.87 7.04 1.93
C LEU A 20 3.99 6.06 2.71
N GLY A 21 2.92 5.53 2.11
CA GLY A 21 2.10 4.48 2.70
C GLY A 21 2.85 3.17 3.03
N ASN A 22 3.94 2.87 2.32
CA ASN A 22 4.79 1.70 2.56
C ASN A 22 5.97 1.98 3.51
N PHE A 23 5.98 3.16 4.15
CA PHE A 23 6.86 3.46 5.28
C PHE A 23 6.06 3.56 6.57
N LEU A 24 6.21 2.57 7.43
CA LEU A 24 5.58 2.58 8.75
C LEU A 24 6.52 3.17 9.79
N ARG A 25 5.96 4.00 10.68
CA ARG A 25 6.68 4.46 11.86
C ARG A 25 6.75 3.32 12.88
N PHE A 26 7.95 2.95 13.28
CA PHE A 26 8.16 1.97 14.33
C PHE A 26 7.92 2.61 15.70
N GLN A 27 6.90 2.13 16.40
CA GLN A 27 6.58 2.55 17.76
C GLN A 27 6.87 1.41 18.72
N SER A 28 8.12 1.31 19.18
CA SER A 28 8.57 0.26 20.12
C SER A 28 7.77 0.19 21.42
N THR A 29 7.01 1.24 21.74
CA THR A 29 6.11 1.27 22.90
C THR A 29 4.84 0.44 22.69
N LEU A 30 4.42 0.18 21.45
CA LEU A 30 3.25 -0.65 21.15
C LEU A 30 3.49 -2.12 21.46
N ASP A 31 4.72 -2.61 21.25
CA ASP A 31 5.10 -4.02 21.48
C ASP A 31 4.92 -4.44 22.96
N ASN A 32 4.93 -3.46 23.87
CA ASN A 32 4.77 -3.67 25.31
C ASN A 32 3.30 -3.54 25.78
N LEU A 33 2.35 -3.31 24.87
CA LEU A 33 0.94 -3.14 25.20
C LEU A 33 0.13 -4.34 24.75
N SER A 34 -0.75 -4.83 25.63
CA SER A 34 -1.82 -5.74 25.23
C SER A 34 -2.83 -5.04 24.31
N TYR A 35 -3.56 -5.81 23.50
CA TYR A 35 -4.61 -5.26 22.63
C TYR A 35 -5.66 -4.43 23.41
N LYS A 36 -5.98 -4.82 24.65
CA LYS A 36 -6.90 -4.07 25.53
C LYS A 36 -6.33 -2.70 25.90
N GLN A 37 -5.03 -2.62 26.18
CA GLN A 37 -4.37 -1.35 26.49
C GLN A 37 -4.26 -0.46 25.25
N ILE A 38 -4.04 -1.05 24.07
CA ILE A 38 -4.10 -0.32 22.78
C ILE A 38 -5.48 0.30 22.60
N TYR A 39 -6.56 -0.48 22.78
CA TYR A 39 -7.93 0.03 22.64
C TYR A 39 -8.28 1.09 23.69
N LYS A 40 -7.82 0.91 24.93
CA LYS A 40 -8.00 1.93 25.97
C LYS A 40 -7.31 3.25 25.62
N LYS A 41 -6.16 3.19 24.94
CA LYS A 41 -5.34 4.37 24.60
C LYS A 41 -5.79 5.07 23.32
N PHE A 42 -6.15 4.32 22.29
CA PHE A 42 -6.42 4.84 20.94
C PHE A 42 -7.87 4.68 20.48
N GLY A 43 -8.71 4.05 21.31
CA GLY A 43 -10.08 3.70 20.98
C GLY A 43 -10.20 2.27 20.44
N SER A 44 -11.37 1.67 20.67
CA SER A 44 -11.71 0.36 20.09
C SER A 44 -11.99 0.48 18.58
N PRO A 45 -11.66 -0.56 17.79
CA PRO A 45 -12.07 -0.64 16.38
C PRO A 45 -13.58 -0.45 16.24
N LYS A 46 -14.00 0.34 15.25
CA LYS A 46 -15.42 0.54 14.94
C LYS A 46 -15.80 -0.41 13.80
N PRO A 47 -16.76 -1.33 14.03
CA PRO A 47 -17.26 -2.18 12.96
C PRO A 47 -18.13 -1.36 12.01
N GLU A 48 -17.99 -1.62 10.72
CA GLU A 48 -18.89 -1.16 9.67
C GLU A 48 -19.45 -2.36 8.92
N PRO A 49 -20.78 -2.47 8.75
CA PRO A 49 -21.38 -3.62 8.10
C PRO A 49 -20.99 -3.68 6.62
N VAL A 50 -20.64 -4.88 6.16
CA VAL A 50 -20.47 -5.14 4.73
C VAL A 50 -21.85 -5.36 4.13
N VAL A 51 -22.25 -4.47 3.22
CA VAL A 51 -23.52 -4.57 2.50
C VAL A 51 -23.27 -4.67 1.01
N ARG A 52 -24.02 -5.53 0.33
CA ARG A 52 -24.01 -5.57 -1.13
C ARG A 52 -24.78 -4.38 -1.66
N LYS A 53 -24.29 -3.80 -2.77
CA LYS A 53 -24.97 -2.69 -3.45
C LYS A 53 -26.39 -3.03 -3.90
N ASP A 54 -26.66 -4.30 -4.19
CA ASP A 54 -27.97 -4.81 -4.61
C ASP A 54 -28.88 -5.24 -3.43
N GLY A 55 -28.43 -5.06 -2.19
CA GLY A 55 -29.18 -5.41 -0.98
C GLY A 55 -29.33 -6.91 -0.71
N GLN A 56 -28.72 -7.77 -1.53
CA GLN A 56 -28.82 -9.22 -1.35
C GLN A 56 -27.92 -9.74 -0.21
N PRO A 57 -28.09 -11.00 0.24
CA PRO A 57 -27.24 -11.60 1.25
C PRO A 57 -25.77 -11.71 0.81
N LEU A 58 -24.85 -11.61 1.77
CA LEU A 58 -23.42 -11.82 1.52
C LEU A 58 -23.15 -13.28 1.11
N PRO A 59 -22.28 -13.53 0.11
CA PRO A 59 -21.84 -14.88 -0.22
C PRO A 59 -21.10 -15.55 0.95
N PRO A 60 -21.04 -16.89 0.96
CA PRO A 60 -20.20 -17.62 1.92
C PRO A 60 -18.74 -17.15 1.85
N GLY A 61 -18.13 -16.94 3.02
CA GLY A 61 -16.72 -16.53 3.14
C GLY A 61 -16.49 -15.02 3.17
N VAL A 62 -17.51 -14.19 2.93
CA VAL A 62 -17.39 -12.73 3.09
C VAL A 62 -17.67 -12.34 4.55
N PRO A 63 -16.78 -11.57 5.20
CA PRO A 63 -17.02 -11.10 6.56
C PRO A 63 -18.22 -10.15 6.60
N ASN A 64 -19.00 -10.22 7.68
CA ASN A 64 -20.18 -9.38 7.87
C ASN A 64 -19.84 -7.93 8.26
N HIS A 65 -18.62 -7.69 8.75
CA HIS A 65 -18.13 -6.36 9.11
C HIS A 65 -16.70 -6.17 8.64
N VAL A 66 -16.38 -4.93 8.29
CA VAL A 66 -15.02 -4.42 8.18
C VAL A 66 -14.75 -3.47 9.34
N TYR A 67 -13.48 -3.18 9.57
CA TYR A 67 -13.05 -2.31 10.66
C TYR A 67 -12.18 -1.21 10.09
N TRP A 68 -12.45 0.03 10.51
CA TRP A 68 -11.58 1.13 10.17
C TRP A 68 -10.25 1.03 10.92
N PRO A 69 -9.12 1.42 10.28
CA PRO A 69 -7.85 1.53 10.96
C PRO A 69 -7.95 2.48 12.17
N ILE A 70 -7.36 2.09 13.29
CA ILE A 70 -7.27 2.95 14.47
C ILE A 70 -6.28 4.08 14.17
N TRP A 71 -6.73 5.33 14.34
CA TRP A 71 -5.87 6.50 14.16
C TRP A 71 -4.88 6.65 15.32
N MET A 72 -3.62 6.23 15.10
CA MET A 72 -2.53 6.28 16.09
C MET A 72 -1.54 7.42 15.82
N ALA A 73 -1.96 8.46 15.09
CA ALA A 73 -1.07 9.56 14.76
C ALA A 73 -0.77 10.44 15.98
N LYS A 74 0.41 11.07 15.93
CA LYS A 74 0.89 12.05 16.88
C LYS A 74 1.36 13.26 16.06
N GLY A 75 1.16 14.47 16.56
CA GLY A 75 1.71 15.68 15.93
C GLY A 75 3.22 15.54 15.73
N GLY A 76 3.73 16.02 14.60
CA GLY A 76 5.15 15.89 14.24
C GLY A 76 6.08 16.55 15.26
N ASP A 77 5.63 17.67 15.83
CA ASP A 77 6.25 18.43 16.91
C ASP A 77 6.41 17.63 18.22
N LYS A 78 5.61 16.58 18.41
CA LYS A 78 5.62 15.76 19.62
C LYS A 78 6.38 14.45 19.43
N LEU A 79 6.96 14.20 18.25
CA LEU A 79 7.70 12.96 17.98
C LEU A 79 9.08 12.99 18.62
N THR A 80 9.42 11.93 19.34
CA THR A 80 10.80 11.73 19.82
C THR A 80 11.65 11.08 18.74
N LEU A 81 12.98 11.21 18.84
CA LEU A 81 13.92 10.54 17.93
C LEU A 81 13.81 9.01 17.98
N SER A 82 13.47 8.43 19.14
CA SER A 82 13.24 6.99 19.26
C SER A 82 11.98 6.54 18.50
N GLU A 83 10.96 7.40 18.45
CA GLU A 83 9.71 7.18 17.72
C GLU A 83 9.83 7.52 16.23
N SER A 84 10.93 8.13 15.76
CA SER A 84 11.12 8.51 14.35
C SER A 84 11.74 7.39 13.50
N LYS A 85 11.96 6.20 14.08
CA LYS A 85 12.39 5.02 13.32
C LYS A 85 11.29 4.64 12.34
N ILE A 86 11.68 4.31 11.11
CA ILE A 86 10.77 3.92 10.04
C ILE A 86 11.16 2.56 9.48
N LEU A 87 10.15 1.79 9.08
CA LEU A 87 10.27 0.49 8.45
C LEU A 87 9.74 0.60 7.03
N LEU A 88 10.50 0.08 6.07
CA LEU A 88 10.00 -0.18 4.73
C LEU A 88 9.20 -1.49 4.78
N VAL A 89 7.96 -1.46 4.33
CA VAL A 89 7.03 -2.60 4.35
C VAL A 89 6.44 -2.84 2.97
N ASP A 90 5.65 -3.91 2.85
CA ASP A 90 4.95 -4.32 1.64
C ASP A 90 5.86 -4.70 0.47
N PHE A 91 6.52 -5.85 0.62
CA PHE A 91 7.36 -6.45 -0.41
C PHE A 91 6.55 -7.25 -1.45
N GLY A 92 5.21 -7.12 -1.50
CA GLY A 92 4.34 -7.93 -2.36
C GLY A 92 4.63 -7.80 -3.86
N THR A 93 5.20 -6.67 -4.27
CA THR A 93 5.58 -6.36 -5.67
C THR A 93 7.08 -6.43 -5.92
N THR A 94 7.87 -6.69 -4.87
CA THR A 94 9.33 -6.73 -4.94
C THR A 94 9.84 -7.83 -5.87
N PHE A 95 10.90 -7.55 -6.62
CA PHE A 95 11.50 -8.51 -7.54
C PHE A 95 13.01 -8.34 -7.70
N TYR A 96 13.63 -9.38 -8.27
CA TYR A 96 15.03 -9.36 -8.69
C TYR A 96 15.10 -8.97 -10.18
N PRO A 97 15.65 -7.79 -10.55
CA PRO A 97 15.69 -7.35 -11.95
C PRO A 97 16.46 -8.29 -12.86
N ASN A 98 17.49 -8.98 -12.34
CA ASN A 98 18.29 -9.95 -13.10
C ASN A 98 17.54 -11.27 -13.41
N ARG A 99 16.45 -11.58 -12.68
CA ARG A 99 15.64 -12.78 -12.90
C ARG A 99 14.38 -12.48 -13.68
N LYS A 100 13.77 -11.31 -13.44
CA LYS A 100 12.51 -10.90 -14.07
C LYS A 100 12.56 -9.42 -14.42
N PRO A 101 13.04 -9.06 -15.63
CA PRO A 101 12.95 -7.69 -16.11
C PRO A 101 11.49 -7.23 -16.17
N ARG A 102 11.22 -6.00 -15.74
CA ARG A 102 9.90 -5.38 -15.80
C ARG A 102 10.01 -4.01 -16.49
N LEU A 103 9.03 -3.71 -17.34
CA LEU A 103 8.93 -2.44 -18.09
C LEU A 103 7.89 -1.48 -17.50
N GLY A 104 7.36 -1.80 -16.32
CA GLY A 104 6.36 -0.99 -15.61
C GLY A 104 6.69 -0.87 -14.13
N SER A 105 5.90 -0.05 -13.43
CA SER A 105 5.98 0.15 -11.98
C SER A 105 4.66 -0.23 -11.34
N SER A 106 4.70 -0.76 -10.12
CA SER A 106 3.50 -0.99 -9.31
C SER A 106 3.08 0.27 -8.53
N THR A 107 3.94 1.29 -8.46
CA THR A 107 3.63 2.58 -7.83
C THR A 107 2.47 3.32 -8.52
N PRO A 108 1.69 4.13 -7.77
CA PRO A 108 0.76 5.11 -8.34
C PRO A 108 1.39 5.99 -9.44
N LEU A 109 0.56 6.37 -10.43
CA LEU A 109 1.02 7.06 -11.65
C LEU A 109 1.80 8.36 -11.38
N ASP A 110 1.40 9.09 -10.34
CA ASP A 110 1.97 10.41 -10.02
C ASP A 110 3.39 10.36 -9.43
N ILE A 111 3.81 9.19 -8.94
CA ILE A 111 5.12 8.98 -8.32
C ILE A 111 5.95 7.89 -9.02
N CYS A 112 5.39 7.32 -10.09
CA CYS A 112 6.05 6.34 -10.94
C CYS A 112 7.23 6.98 -11.69
N PRO A 113 8.37 6.28 -11.82
CA PRO A 113 9.51 6.85 -12.51
C PRO A 113 9.22 7.06 -14.01
N PRO A 114 9.89 8.04 -14.65
CA PRO A 114 9.53 8.49 -16.01
C PRO A 114 9.63 7.39 -17.06
N GLU A 115 10.59 6.48 -16.95
CA GLU A 115 10.78 5.33 -17.85
C GLU A 115 9.60 4.34 -17.81
N ALA A 116 9.01 4.13 -16.65
CA ALA A 116 7.84 3.25 -16.49
C ALA A 116 6.58 3.94 -17.05
N ARG A 117 6.43 5.24 -16.83
CA ARG A 117 5.34 6.04 -17.42
C ARG A 117 5.42 6.11 -18.95
N LEU A 118 6.62 6.26 -19.51
CA LEU A 118 6.85 6.26 -20.95
C LEU A 118 6.53 4.89 -21.57
N SER A 119 6.88 3.81 -20.88
CA SER A 119 6.61 2.43 -21.32
C SER A 119 5.12 2.09 -21.27
N GLN A 120 4.40 2.52 -20.23
CA GLN A 120 2.94 2.45 -20.18
C GLN A 120 2.31 3.21 -21.35
N ARG A 121 2.77 4.44 -21.64
CA ARG A 121 2.25 5.23 -22.77
C ARG A 121 2.53 4.59 -24.13
N ARG A 122 3.66 3.89 -24.29
CA ARG A 122 3.96 3.11 -25.50
C ARG A 122 2.98 1.95 -25.70
N HIS A 123 2.56 1.27 -24.63
CA HIS A 123 1.52 0.23 -24.73
C HIS A 123 0.19 0.80 -25.27
N TYR A 124 -0.19 2.01 -24.89
CA TYR A 124 -1.37 2.71 -25.43
C TYR A 124 -1.20 3.28 -26.85
N LEU A 125 0.04 3.38 -27.35
CA LEU A 125 0.34 3.87 -28.70
C LEU A 125 0.62 2.73 -29.70
N SER A 126 0.66 1.49 -29.24
CA SER A 126 0.60 0.31 -30.12
C SER A 126 -0.78 0.28 -30.78
N PRO A 127 -0.90 0.07 -32.11
CA PRO A 127 -2.22 -0.10 -32.73
C PRO A 127 -2.94 -1.26 -32.06
N PRO A 128 -4.27 -1.16 -31.83
CA PRO A 128 -5.01 -2.26 -31.25
C PRO A 128 -4.92 -3.45 -32.20
N THR A 129 -4.34 -4.56 -31.73
CA THR A 129 -4.69 -5.87 -32.29
C THR A 129 -6.18 -6.06 -32.06
N SER A 130 -6.94 -6.04 -33.15
CA SER A 130 -8.40 -6.06 -33.25
C SER A 130 -9.16 -6.65 -32.05
N GLY A 131 -10.11 -5.86 -31.51
CA GLY A 131 -11.17 -6.32 -30.62
C GLY A 131 -11.69 -5.25 -29.64
N ILE A 132 -12.55 -4.34 -30.09
CA ILE A 132 -13.23 -3.28 -29.30
C ILE A 132 -14.36 -3.94 -28.44
N LEU A 133 -14.63 -3.54 -27.18
CA LEU A 133 -15.68 -2.57 -26.80
C LEU A 133 -15.60 -2.09 -25.33
N HIS A 134 -15.36 -0.78 -25.20
CA HIS A 134 -15.97 0.26 -24.32
C HIS A 134 -16.59 -0.10 -22.95
N MET A 135 -16.14 0.61 -21.90
CA MET A 135 -16.85 0.76 -20.62
C MET A 135 -17.36 2.20 -20.49
N PRO A 136 -18.65 2.46 -20.17
CA PRO A 136 -19.12 3.82 -19.92
C PRO A 136 -18.77 4.27 -18.50
N SER A 137 -18.40 5.54 -18.39
CA SER A 137 -18.29 6.29 -17.13
C SER A 137 -19.68 6.51 -16.52
N GLY A 138 -19.90 6.00 -15.31
CA GLY A 138 -21.07 6.31 -14.48
C GLY A 138 -20.75 7.44 -13.50
N GLN A 139 -21.71 8.35 -13.36
CA GLN A 139 -21.77 9.48 -12.42
C GLN A 139 -21.64 9.06 -10.95
#